data_AF-A0A284S5S2-F1
#
_entry.id   AF-A0A284S5S2-F1
#
_cell.length_a   1.000
_cell.length_b   1.000
_cell.length_c   1.000
_cell.angle_alpha   90.00
_cell.angle_beta   90.00
_cell.angle_gamma   90.00
#
_symmetry.space_group_name_H-M   'P 1'
#
loop_
_entity.id
_entity.type
_entity.pdbx_description
1 polymer ?
#
loop_
_entity_poly.entity_id
_entity_poly.type
_entity_poly.pdbx_seq_one_letter_code
_entity_poly.pdbx_strand_id
1 'polypeptide(L)'
;MDEVDCKDILTPINRRKWPVPIPKDTSLDLIHIEMLNLGAEYVWLDVLCLRQKGGIREDLHEEEWKVDVPTIGSVYDKTNLNKVVCYLSGLSWPLSSNADDLESDWCWFKHAWTLQEISMNPIIGGDTGDEALWVKFKEKLSSLQDIRDGHVYDVLSEMQKRVSTYPVDKIAGMAYIMGSMSIPAYYRKQPEDDTWIALMDVVASCGQQSWHLADLLFLHPKPGTKSWQPSWKQVMTEKLPPRLRSLDTHSNWTLQLLICNVRTDTFNHGYIIESALVQGLSDGDSQEQEQHGKFVVKDDAGTVHTFKIVAYHQCPIPDGSYTLLGTESWDSGDEAGNGHS
;
A
#
# COMPACT_ATOMS: atom_id res chain seq x y z
N MET A 1 8.31 -19.85 8.17
CA MET A 1 7.89 -21.13 8.77
C MET A 1 8.06 -22.29 7.84
N ASP A 2 9.17 -22.99 7.99
CA ASP A 2 9.13 -24.43 7.74
C ASP A 2 8.20 -25.03 8.79
N GLU A 3 7.41 -26.02 8.39
CA GLU A 3 6.49 -26.80 9.25
C GLU A 3 7.17 -27.36 10.52
N VAL A 4 8.51 -27.32 10.54
CA VAL A 4 9.42 -27.88 11.54
C VAL A 4 9.47 -27.11 12.86
N ASP A 5 9.12 -25.81 12.93
CA ASP A 5 9.26 -25.03 14.19
C ASP A 5 7.95 -24.70 14.91
N CYS A 6 6.82 -25.08 14.31
CA CYS A 6 5.49 -24.93 14.90
C CYS A 6 5.02 -26.28 15.42
N LYS A 7 4.14 -26.23 16.41
CA LYS A 7 3.30 -27.37 16.79
C LYS A 7 1.85 -26.95 16.67
N ASP A 8 1.06 -27.85 16.11
CA ASP A 8 -0.39 -27.71 16.05
C ASP A 8 -1.00 -28.20 17.36
N ILE A 9 -1.71 -27.31 18.05
CA ILE A 9 -2.39 -27.63 19.31
C ILE A 9 -3.91 -27.51 19.17
N LEU A 10 -4.65 -28.45 19.77
CA LEU A 10 -6.11 -28.35 19.87
C LEU A 10 -6.48 -27.56 21.13
N THR A 11 -7.13 -26.42 20.93
CA THR A 11 -7.48 -25.52 22.03
C THR A 11 -8.96 -25.66 22.42
N PRO A 12 -9.33 -25.46 23.69
CA PRO A 12 -10.74 -25.30 24.06
C PRO A 12 -11.39 -24.04 23.45
N ILE A 13 -10.58 -23.02 23.15
CA ILE A 13 -11.01 -21.71 22.61
C ILE A 13 -11.84 -21.90 21.33
N ASN A 14 -11.36 -22.74 20.42
CA ASN A 14 -12.06 -23.06 19.17
C ASN A 14 -12.88 -24.37 19.24
N ARG A 15 -13.25 -24.81 20.45
CA ARG A 15 -13.94 -26.08 20.71
C ARG A 15 -13.21 -27.30 20.15
N ARG A 16 -11.87 -27.26 20.04
CA ARG A 16 -11.00 -28.32 19.50
C ARG A 16 -11.35 -28.71 18.06
N LYS A 17 -11.98 -27.82 17.30
CA LYS A 17 -12.45 -28.12 15.95
C LYS A 17 -11.32 -28.05 14.90
N TRP A 18 -10.31 -27.24 15.16
CA TRP A 18 -9.16 -27.08 14.28
C TRP A 18 -7.87 -26.87 15.09
N PRO A 19 -6.71 -27.30 14.55
CA PRO A 19 -5.43 -27.05 15.17
C PRO A 19 -5.04 -25.57 15.10
N VAL A 20 -4.30 -25.13 16.10
CA VAL A 20 -3.68 -23.81 16.16
C VAL A 20 -2.16 -23.98 16.06
N PRO A 21 -1.49 -23.36 15.07
CA PRO A 21 -0.04 -23.37 15.00
C PRO A 21 0.52 -22.41 16.05
N ILE A 22 1.31 -22.93 16.99
CA ILE A 22 2.09 -22.11 17.94
C ILE A 22 3.56 -22.57 17.93
N PRO A 23 4.53 -21.69 18.26
CA PRO A 23 5.92 -22.09 18.39
C PRO A 23 6.10 -23.27 19.36
N LYS A 24 6.99 -24.21 19.04
CA LYS A 24 7.18 -25.45 19.83
C LYS A 24 7.49 -25.20 21.30
N ASP A 25 8.31 -24.18 21.57
CA ASP A 25 8.79 -23.82 22.90
C ASP A 25 7.91 -22.78 23.60
N THR A 26 6.66 -22.60 23.13
CA THR A 26 5.69 -21.64 23.67
C THR A 26 4.47 -22.32 24.29
N SER A 27 3.82 -21.59 25.22
CA SER A 27 2.52 -21.91 25.79
C SER A 27 1.58 -20.69 25.72
N LEU A 28 0.30 -20.93 25.40
CA LEU A 28 -0.74 -19.90 25.47
C LEU A 28 -0.92 -19.36 26.90
N ASP A 29 -0.54 -20.14 27.92
CA ASP A 29 -0.61 -19.69 29.32
C ASP A 29 0.37 -18.56 29.62
N LEU A 30 1.54 -18.54 28.96
CA LEU A 30 2.53 -17.46 29.14
C LEU A 30 1.98 -16.14 28.58
N ILE A 31 1.37 -16.21 27.40
CA ILE A 31 0.68 -15.07 26.79
C ILE A 31 -0.45 -14.60 27.69
N HIS A 32 -1.25 -15.53 28.23
CA HIS A 32 -2.32 -15.18 29.15
C HIS A 32 -1.81 -14.44 30.39
N ILE A 33 -0.72 -14.91 31.02
CA ILE A 33 -0.11 -14.22 32.16
C ILE A 33 0.38 -12.82 31.76
N GLU A 34 1.02 -12.67 30.61
CA GLU A 34 1.48 -11.38 30.10
C GLU A 34 0.32 -10.41 29.87
N MET A 35 -0.77 -10.88 29.25
CA MET A 35 -1.98 -10.09 29.03
C MET A 35 -2.66 -9.68 30.34
N LEU A 36 -2.71 -10.57 31.35
CA LEU A 36 -3.23 -10.26 32.67
C LEU A 36 -2.41 -9.17 33.37
N ASN A 37 -1.07 -9.21 33.24
CA ASN A 37 -0.19 -8.17 33.79
C ASN A 37 -0.40 -6.81 33.10
N LEU A 38 -0.82 -6.80 31.83
CA LEU A 38 -1.23 -5.59 31.11
C LEU A 38 -2.65 -5.13 31.45
N GLY A 39 -3.36 -5.86 32.32
CA GLY A 39 -4.71 -5.56 32.79
C GLY A 39 -5.80 -5.95 31.80
N ALA A 40 -5.53 -6.87 30.86
CA ALA A 40 -6.53 -7.33 29.91
C ALA A 40 -7.45 -8.39 30.55
N GLU A 41 -8.76 -8.19 30.40
CA GLU A 41 -9.78 -9.19 30.78
C GLU A 41 -10.15 -10.10 29.60
N TYR A 42 -10.14 -9.53 28.39
CA TYR A 42 -10.43 -10.22 27.13
C TYR A 42 -9.39 -9.82 26.10
N VAL A 43 -8.93 -10.80 25.33
CA VAL A 43 -7.95 -10.59 24.26
C VAL A 43 -8.43 -11.31 23.02
N TRP A 44 -8.40 -10.59 21.90
CA TRP A 44 -8.47 -11.18 20.59
C TRP A 44 -7.04 -11.45 20.11
N LEU A 45 -6.75 -12.68 19.72
CA LEU A 45 -5.41 -13.11 19.32
C LEU A 45 -5.44 -13.55 17.85
N ASP A 46 -4.78 -12.79 16.99
CA ASP A 46 -4.77 -12.95 15.53
C ASP A 46 -4.48 -14.38 15.05
N VAL A 47 -3.43 -15.02 15.58
CA VAL A 47 -3.03 -16.39 15.22
C VAL A 47 -4.07 -17.44 15.61
N LEU A 48 -4.94 -17.10 16.58
CA LEU A 48 -6.05 -17.97 16.98
C LEU A 48 -7.31 -17.75 16.16
N CYS A 49 -7.37 -16.67 15.39
CA CYS A 49 -8.58 -16.22 14.72
C CYS A 49 -8.45 -16.22 13.20
N LEU A 50 -7.23 -16.23 12.66
CA LEU A 50 -7.00 -16.07 11.23
C LEU A 50 -6.22 -17.24 10.64
N ARG A 51 -6.66 -17.67 9.45
CA ARG A 51 -5.89 -18.52 8.53
C ARG A 51 -5.41 -19.86 9.09
N GLN A 52 -6.13 -20.42 10.06
CA GLN A 52 -5.87 -21.75 10.60
C GLN A 52 -6.16 -22.81 9.53
N LYS A 53 -5.16 -23.64 9.24
CA LYS A 53 -5.26 -24.70 8.23
C LYS A 53 -5.70 -26.01 8.88
N GLY A 54 -6.44 -26.80 8.10
CA GLY A 54 -6.91 -28.12 8.52
C GLY A 54 -8.02 -28.08 9.56
N GLY A 55 -8.39 -29.27 10.03
CA GLY A 55 -9.52 -29.47 10.95
C GLY A 55 -10.82 -29.84 10.23
N ILE A 56 -11.90 -29.85 11.02
CA ILE A 56 -13.23 -30.23 10.54
C ILE A 56 -13.91 -28.98 9.96
N ARG A 57 -14.39 -29.09 8.72
CA ARG A 57 -15.05 -28.01 7.94
C ARG A 57 -14.14 -26.90 7.40
N GLU A 58 -13.07 -27.28 6.72
CA GLU A 58 -12.21 -26.33 5.99
C GLU A 58 -12.99 -25.48 4.95
N ASP A 59 -14.15 -25.95 4.49
CA ASP A 59 -15.09 -25.20 3.66
C ASP A 59 -15.56 -23.88 4.32
N LEU A 60 -15.73 -23.86 5.64
CA LEU A 60 -16.09 -22.63 6.35
C LEU A 60 -14.97 -21.61 6.36
N HIS A 61 -13.72 -22.05 6.48
CA HIS A 61 -12.58 -21.13 6.52
C HIS A 61 -12.40 -20.42 5.20
N GLU A 62 -12.67 -21.07 4.06
CA GLU A 62 -12.66 -20.39 2.77
C GLU A 62 -13.70 -19.27 2.70
N GLU A 63 -14.87 -19.44 3.31
CA GLU A 63 -15.90 -18.38 3.40
C GLU A 63 -15.53 -17.29 4.41
N GLU A 64 -15.00 -17.64 5.57
CA GLU A 64 -14.54 -16.68 6.60
C GLU A 64 -13.38 -15.82 6.06
N TRP A 65 -12.39 -16.45 5.42
CA TRP A 65 -11.23 -15.74 4.86
C TRP A 65 -11.58 -14.75 3.76
N LYS A 66 -12.68 -14.94 3.03
CA LYS A 66 -13.13 -13.95 2.04
C LYS A 66 -13.29 -12.57 2.66
N VAL A 67 -13.73 -12.51 3.91
CA VAL A 67 -14.01 -11.28 4.64
C VAL A 67 -12.86 -10.96 5.59
N ASP A 68 -12.46 -11.90 6.45
CA ASP A 68 -11.57 -11.61 7.58
C ASP A 68 -10.18 -11.16 7.12
N VAL A 69 -9.62 -11.81 6.10
CA VAL A 69 -8.28 -11.53 5.59
C VAL A 69 -8.13 -10.08 5.12
N PRO A 70 -9.00 -9.56 4.23
CA PRO A 70 -8.86 -8.20 3.74
C PRO A 70 -9.36 -7.12 4.73
N THR A 71 -10.15 -7.47 5.75
CA THR A 71 -10.74 -6.48 6.66
C THR A 71 -10.03 -6.38 8.01
N ILE A 72 -9.14 -7.32 8.36
CA ILE A 72 -8.60 -7.39 9.72
C ILE A 72 -7.88 -6.12 10.17
N GLY A 73 -7.28 -5.38 9.25
CA GLY A 73 -6.65 -4.10 9.57
C GLY A 73 -7.57 -3.13 10.33
N SER A 74 -8.89 -3.27 10.19
CA SER A 74 -9.86 -2.48 10.96
C SER A 74 -9.69 -2.65 12.46
N VAL A 75 -9.33 -3.84 12.96
CA VAL A 75 -9.16 -4.11 14.39
C VAL A 75 -8.00 -3.29 14.98
N TYR A 76 -7.00 -2.98 14.15
CA TYR A 76 -5.77 -2.29 14.52
C TYR A 76 -5.81 -0.78 14.23
N ASP A 77 -6.91 -0.28 13.68
CA ASP A 77 -7.07 1.12 13.27
C ASP A 77 -6.85 2.09 14.44
N LYS A 78 -6.19 3.22 14.13
CA LYS A 78 -5.94 4.37 15.00
C LYS A 78 -7.22 4.93 15.65
N THR A 79 -8.38 4.77 15.00
CA THR A 79 -9.69 5.21 15.51
C THR A 79 -10.23 4.30 16.62
N ASN A 80 -9.73 3.07 16.69
CA ASN A 80 -10.10 2.13 17.73
C ASN A 80 -9.18 2.35 18.94
N LEU A 81 -9.76 2.63 20.10
CA LEU A 81 -9.05 2.80 21.38
C LEU A 81 -8.46 1.47 21.92
N ASN A 82 -8.23 0.50 21.05
CA ASN A 82 -7.77 -0.84 21.41
C ASN A 82 -6.29 -0.80 21.75
N LYS A 83 -5.91 -1.42 22.87
CA LYS A 83 -4.50 -1.70 23.17
C LYS A 83 -4.07 -2.88 22.29
N VAL A 84 -3.13 -2.63 21.39
CA VAL A 84 -2.54 -3.65 20.52
C VAL A 84 -1.23 -4.11 21.14
N VAL A 85 -1.04 -5.43 21.27
CA VAL A 85 0.25 -6.02 21.68
C VAL A 85 0.86 -6.73 20.48
N CYS A 86 2.08 -6.36 20.10
CA CYS A 86 2.79 -6.89 18.94
C CYS A 86 3.98 -7.74 19.39
N TYR A 87 4.00 -9.01 18.98
CA TYR A 87 5.16 -9.89 19.15
C TYR A 87 5.99 -9.91 17.86
N LEU A 88 7.16 -9.27 17.89
CA LEU A 88 7.93 -9.00 16.66
C LEU A 88 8.70 -10.20 16.14
N SER A 89 9.23 -11.04 17.03
CA SER A 89 9.99 -12.24 16.68
C SER A 89 9.11 -13.49 16.54
N GLY A 90 7.80 -13.34 16.65
CA GLY A 90 6.85 -14.45 16.75
C GLY A 90 6.23 -14.57 18.14
N LEU A 91 5.05 -15.19 18.18
CA LEU A 91 4.22 -15.24 19.37
C LEU A 91 4.96 -15.82 20.59
N SER A 92 4.95 -15.11 21.71
CA SER A 92 5.58 -15.50 22.98
C SER A 92 7.10 -15.69 22.92
N TRP A 93 7.77 -15.32 21.83
CA TRP A 93 9.22 -15.24 21.81
C TRP A 93 9.69 -13.89 22.36
N PRO A 94 10.72 -13.89 23.22
CA PRO A 94 11.32 -12.65 23.68
C PRO A 94 11.90 -11.90 22.49
N LEU A 95 11.79 -10.58 22.51
CA LEU A 95 12.50 -9.74 21.58
C LEU A 95 14.00 -9.89 21.82
N SER A 96 14.71 -10.53 20.89
CA SER A 96 16.14 -10.79 21.01
C SER A 96 16.97 -9.64 20.44
N SER A 97 18.11 -9.36 21.07
CA SER A 97 19.05 -8.30 20.71
C SER A 97 19.75 -8.47 19.36
N ASN A 98 19.52 -9.58 18.66
CA ASN A 98 20.18 -9.85 17.40
C ASN A 98 19.53 -9.01 16.29
N ALA A 99 20.34 -8.17 15.64
CA ALA A 99 19.89 -7.34 14.52
C ALA A 99 19.30 -8.18 13.36
N ASP A 100 19.73 -9.44 13.25
CA ASP A 100 19.21 -10.41 12.29
C ASP A 100 17.72 -10.70 12.49
N ASP A 101 17.19 -10.58 13.71
CA ASP A 101 15.79 -10.89 14.01
C ASP A 101 14.81 -9.91 13.35
N LEU A 102 15.20 -8.65 13.14
CA LEU A 102 14.35 -7.64 12.48
C LEU A 102 14.31 -7.76 10.95
N GLU A 103 15.31 -8.44 10.39
CA GLU A 103 15.43 -8.69 8.94
C GLU A 103 15.07 -10.13 8.57
N SER A 104 14.95 -10.99 9.58
CA SER A 104 14.44 -12.34 9.50
C SER A 104 13.06 -12.39 8.84
N ASP A 105 12.82 -13.36 7.95
CA ASP A 105 11.50 -13.56 7.32
C ASP A 105 10.38 -13.85 8.31
N TRP A 106 10.74 -14.11 9.57
CA TRP A 106 9.87 -14.33 10.72
C TRP A 106 9.46 -13.05 11.44
N CYS A 107 10.19 -11.96 11.18
CA CYS A 107 9.91 -10.69 11.79
C CYS A 107 8.53 -10.22 11.37
N TRP A 108 7.75 -9.68 12.33
CA TRP A 108 6.46 -9.05 12.04
C TRP A 108 6.55 -8.05 10.88
N PHE A 109 7.64 -7.28 10.75
CA PHE A 109 7.84 -6.33 9.64
C PHE A 109 7.97 -6.97 8.25
N LYS A 110 8.29 -8.26 8.18
CA LYS A 110 8.58 -8.98 6.94
C LYS A 110 7.36 -9.69 6.40
N HIS A 111 6.28 -9.86 7.16
CA HIS A 111 5.07 -10.52 6.65
C HIS A 111 4.17 -9.56 5.88
N ALA A 112 3.57 -10.01 4.78
CA ALA A 112 2.70 -9.18 3.94
C ALA A 112 1.44 -8.71 4.69
N TRP A 113 0.80 -9.63 5.42
CA TRP A 113 -0.48 -9.38 6.10
C TRP A 113 -0.37 -8.42 7.28
N THR A 114 0.81 -8.30 7.91
CA THR A 114 1.00 -7.41 9.07
C THR A 114 1.07 -5.94 8.68
N LEU A 115 1.19 -5.61 7.39
CA LEU A 115 1.20 -4.22 6.94
C LEU A 115 -0.12 -3.52 7.28
N GLN A 116 -1.26 -4.22 7.23
CA GLN A 116 -2.55 -3.66 7.63
C GLN A 116 -2.75 -3.61 9.16
N GLU A 117 -1.82 -4.15 9.95
CA GLU A 117 -1.91 -4.26 11.41
C GLU A 117 -1.09 -3.20 12.15
N ILE A 118 -0.58 -2.21 11.41
CA ILE A 118 0.16 -1.09 11.97
C ILE A 118 -0.76 -0.29 12.90
N SER A 119 -0.55 -0.46 14.20
CA SER A 119 -1.18 0.36 15.24
C SER A 119 -0.41 1.65 15.49
N MET A 120 -1.10 2.68 15.98
CA MET A 120 -0.49 3.97 16.36
C MET A 120 0.37 3.87 17.62
N ASN A 121 -0.07 3.06 18.59
CA ASN A 121 0.56 2.96 19.90
C ASN A 121 0.61 1.49 20.36
N PRO A 122 1.30 0.59 19.62
CA PRO A 122 1.40 -0.80 20.03
C PRO A 122 2.30 -0.93 21.28
N ILE A 123 1.96 -1.90 22.11
CA ILE A 123 2.80 -2.42 23.19
C ILE A 123 3.63 -3.55 22.59
N ILE A 124 4.92 -3.64 22.90
CA ILE A 124 5.73 -4.78 22.45
C ILE A 124 5.53 -5.92 23.44
N GLY A 125 5.10 -7.07 22.93
CA GLY A 125 5.05 -8.32 23.68
C GLY A 125 6.42 -8.99 23.71
N GLY A 126 6.76 -9.63 24.84
CA GLY A 126 8.06 -10.28 25.02
C GLY A 126 9.23 -9.30 25.16
N ASP A 127 8.98 -8.07 25.59
CA ASP A 127 10.02 -7.07 25.83
C ASP A 127 11.02 -7.55 26.89
N THR A 128 12.30 -7.54 26.52
CA THR A 128 13.42 -7.96 27.39
C THR A 128 14.10 -6.78 28.10
N GLY A 129 13.66 -5.54 27.84
CA GLY A 129 14.26 -4.32 28.38
C GLY A 129 15.47 -3.82 27.60
N ASP A 130 15.68 -4.30 26.37
CA ASP A 130 16.73 -3.80 25.47
C ASP A 130 16.32 -2.47 24.83
N GLU A 131 16.84 -1.37 25.39
CA GLU A 131 16.55 -0.02 24.91
C GLU A 131 16.99 0.23 23.45
N ALA A 132 18.08 -0.41 22.99
CA ALA A 132 18.59 -0.19 21.64
C ALA A 132 17.70 -0.84 20.59
N LEU A 133 17.18 -2.03 20.87
CA LEU A 133 16.15 -2.68 20.04
C LEU A 133 14.86 -1.86 20.03
N TRP A 134 14.45 -1.36 21.19
CA TRP A 134 13.24 -0.57 21.34
C TRP A 134 13.28 0.70 20.48
N VAL A 135 14.42 1.39 20.44
CA VAL A 135 14.62 2.56 19.56
C VAL A 135 14.51 2.17 18.09
N LYS A 136 15.20 1.11 17.65
CA LYS A 136 15.14 0.64 16.25
C LYS A 136 13.71 0.25 15.84
N PHE A 137 12.98 -0.41 16.73
CA PHE A 137 11.58 -0.75 16.51
C PHE A 137 10.73 0.51 16.34
N LYS A 138 10.83 1.46 17.25
CA LYS A 138 10.06 2.71 17.18
C LYS A 138 10.35 3.47 15.90
N GLU A 139 11.61 3.53 15.46
CA GLU A 139 11.99 4.18 14.20
C GLU A 139 11.34 3.47 13.00
N LYS A 140 11.43 2.13 12.93
CA LYS A 140 10.85 1.32 11.85
C LYS A 140 9.31 1.33 11.87
N LEU A 141 8.69 1.38 13.05
CA LEU A 141 7.24 1.51 13.17
C LEU A 141 6.77 2.92 12.78
N SER A 142 7.48 3.97 13.21
CA SER A 142 7.11 5.36 12.88
C SER A 142 7.16 5.57 11.37
N SER A 143 8.18 5.04 10.69
CA SER A 143 8.26 5.14 9.23
C SER A 143 7.10 4.43 8.53
N LEU A 144 6.57 3.34 9.09
CA LEU A 144 5.40 2.64 8.57
C LEU A 144 4.08 3.37 8.87
N GLN A 145 3.97 4.03 10.02
CA GLN A 145 2.79 4.81 10.39
C GLN A 145 2.57 6.00 9.45
N ASP A 146 3.66 6.59 8.94
CA ASP A 146 3.64 7.66 7.93
C ASP A 146 3.14 7.17 6.56
N ILE A 147 3.25 5.86 6.27
CA ILE A 147 2.87 5.27 4.97
C ILE A 147 1.37 5.02 4.88
N ARG A 148 0.71 4.76 6.01
CA ARG A 148 -0.74 4.53 6.05
C ARG A 148 -1.54 5.70 5.48
N ASP A 149 -1.02 6.91 5.69
CA ASP A 149 -1.58 8.16 5.19
C ASP A 149 -0.76 8.68 3.98
N GLY A 150 -0.03 7.78 3.30
CA GLY A 150 0.92 8.07 2.23
C GLY A 150 0.49 7.59 0.84
N HIS A 151 1.34 7.84 -0.15
CA HIS A 151 1.08 7.54 -1.57
C HIS A 151 1.06 6.04 -1.85
N VAL A 152 0.42 5.61 -2.96
CA VAL A 152 0.32 4.18 -3.31
C VAL A 152 1.70 3.50 -3.39
N TYR A 153 2.71 4.22 -3.86
CA TYR A 153 4.07 3.70 -4.01
C TYR A 153 4.81 3.52 -2.69
N ASP A 154 4.44 4.27 -1.66
CA ASP A 154 4.99 4.06 -0.31
C ASP A 154 4.49 2.71 0.23
N VAL A 155 3.20 2.42 0.05
CA VAL A 155 2.60 1.12 0.43
C VAL A 155 3.21 -0.03 -0.38
N LEU A 156 3.32 0.14 -1.71
CA LEU A 156 3.91 -0.87 -2.61
C LEU A 156 5.39 -1.12 -2.28
N SER A 157 6.16 -0.09 -1.95
CA SER A 157 7.58 -0.21 -1.57
C SER A 157 7.76 -1.08 -0.32
N GLU A 158 6.89 -0.93 0.67
CA GLU A 158 6.90 -1.81 1.84
C GLU A 158 6.41 -3.22 1.51
N MET A 159 5.42 -3.35 0.65
CA MET A 159 4.90 -4.65 0.23
C MET A 159 5.90 -5.46 -0.61
N GLN A 160 6.76 -4.79 -1.40
CA GLN A 160 7.87 -5.42 -2.13
C GLN A 160 8.85 -6.14 -1.19
N LYS A 161 9.11 -5.56 -0.01
CA LYS A 161 10.07 -6.09 0.98
C LYS A 161 9.54 -7.27 1.80
N ARG A 162 8.22 -7.52 1.72
CA ARG A 162 7.50 -8.49 2.54
C ARG A 162 7.36 -9.86 1.87
N VAL A 163 7.27 -10.91 2.67
CA VAL A 163 7.01 -12.29 2.28
C VAL A 163 5.53 -12.65 2.51
N SER A 164 5.00 -13.54 1.67
CA SER A 164 3.60 -13.95 1.70
C SER A 164 3.48 -15.46 1.54
N THR A 165 2.53 -16.08 2.22
CA THR A 165 2.25 -17.53 2.06
C THR A 165 1.62 -17.81 0.70
N TYR A 166 0.65 -16.99 0.31
CA TYR A 166 0.06 -17.01 -1.02
C TYR A 166 0.32 -15.67 -1.71
N PRO A 167 0.55 -15.66 -3.03
CA PRO A 167 0.87 -14.42 -3.74
C PRO A 167 -0.20 -13.31 -3.56
N VAL A 168 -1.47 -13.70 -3.56
CA VAL A 168 -2.63 -12.79 -3.30
C VAL A 168 -2.65 -12.15 -1.91
N ASP A 169 -1.90 -12.67 -0.93
CA ASP A 169 -1.88 -12.12 0.43
C ASP A 169 -1.28 -10.72 0.46
N LYS A 170 -0.34 -10.42 -0.44
CA LYS A 170 0.22 -9.08 -0.59
C LYS A 170 -0.83 -8.06 -1.02
N ILE A 171 -1.73 -8.45 -1.92
CA ILE A 171 -2.81 -7.58 -2.39
C ILE A 171 -3.81 -7.36 -1.26
N ALA A 172 -4.21 -8.44 -0.56
CA ALA A 172 -5.14 -8.34 0.56
C ALA A 172 -4.58 -7.53 1.73
N GLY A 173 -3.28 -7.68 2.05
CA GLY A 173 -2.60 -6.94 3.11
C GLY A 173 -2.47 -5.43 2.87
N MET A 174 -2.73 -4.95 1.65
CA MET A 174 -2.81 -3.52 1.34
C MET A 174 -4.24 -3.00 1.29
N ALA A 175 -5.23 -3.89 1.14
CA ALA A 175 -6.58 -3.51 0.79
C ALA A 175 -7.21 -2.55 1.82
N TYR A 176 -7.02 -2.83 3.10
CA TYR A 176 -7.45 -1.95 4.18
C TYR A 176 -6.70 -0.61 4.22
N ILE A 177 -5.39 -0.62 3.91
CA ILE A 177 -4.53 0.58 3.94
C ILE A 177 -4.91 1.54 2.82
N MET A 178 -5.28 1.02 1.66
CA MET A 178 -5.76 1.81 0.51
C MET A 178 -7.16 2.43 0.76
N GLY A 179 -7.77 2.16 1.92
CA GLY A 179 -8.80 3.00 2.53
C GLY A 179 -10.21 2.90 1.96
N SER A 180 -10.47 2.00 1.01
CA SER A 180 -11.77 1.96 0.34
C SER A 180 -12.93 1.56 1.27
N MET A 181 -14.10 2.20 1.08
CA MET A 181 -15.36 1.84 1.77
C MET A 181 -15.87 0.44 1.43
N SER A 182 -15.34 -0.17 0.37
CA SER A 182 -15.56 -1.58 0.04
C SER A 182 -14.21 -2.25 -0.14
N ILE A 183 -14.13 -3.55 0.12
CA ILE A 183 -12.89 -4.30 -0.07
C ILE A 183 -13.22 -5.59 -0.84
N PRO A 184 -12.46 -5.94 -1.90
CA PRO A 184 -12.72 -7.18 -2.62
C PRO A 184 -12.62 -8.40 -1.71
N ALA A 185 -13.50 -9.38 -1.93
CA ALA A 185 -13.43 -10.66 -1.24
C ALA A 185 -12.13 -11.38 -1.57
N TYR A 186 -11.50 -11.98 -0.57
CA TYR A 186 -10.26 -12.73 -0.74
C TYR A 186 -10.52 -14.15 -1.26
N TYR A 187 -9.86 -14.51 -2.36
CA TYR A 187 -9.90 -15.85 -2.92
C TYR A 187 -8.47 -16.37 -3.10
N ARG A 188 -8.11 -17.41 -2.33
CA ARG A 188 -6.75 -18.00 -2.32
C ARG A 188 -6.21 -18.35 -3.72
N LYS A 189 -7.09 -18.84 -4.60
CA LYS A 189 -6.74 -19.36 -5.94
C LYS A 189 -6.96 -18.33 -7.07
N GLN A 190 -7.34 -17.11 -6.75
CA GLN A 190 -7.56 -16.08 -7.76
C GLN A 190 -6.21 -15.64 -8.36
N PRO A 191 -6.15 -15.39 -9.68
CA PRO A 191 -4.96 -14.81 -10.30
C PRO A 191 -4.62 -13.46 -9.66
N GLU A 192 -3.33 -13.18 -9.47
CA GLU A 192 -2.87 -11.96 -8.81
C GLU A 192 -3.27 -10.70 -9.58
N ASP A 193 -3.14 -10.71 -10.92
CA ASP A 193 -3.53 -9.58 -11.75
C ASP A 193 -5.04 -9.30 -11.67
N ASP A 194 -5.88 -10.33 -11.63
CA ASP A 194 -7.33 -10.16 -11.48
C ASP A 194 -7.68 -9.59 -10.10
N THR A 195 -7.00 -10.06 -9.05
CA THR A 195 -7.18 -9.56 -7.68
C THR A 195 -6.73 -8.10 -7.57
N TRP A 196 -5.61 -7.75 -8.21
CA TRP A 196 -5.08 -6.40 -8.24
C TRP A 196 -6.01 -5.44 -8.99
N ILE A 197 -6.55 -5.86 -10.14
CA ILE A 197 -7.55 -5.09 -10.89
C ILE A 197 -8.80 -4.86 -10.03
N ALA A 198 -9.31 -5.90 -9.38
CA ALA A 198 -10.49 -5.78 -8.51
C ALA A 198 -10.27 -4.78 -7.36
N LEU A 199 -9.07 -4.79 -6.76
CA LEU A 199 -8.73 -3.81 -5.73
C LEU A 199 -8.67 -2.38 -6.29
N MET A 200 -8.05 -2.18 -7.46
CA MET A 200 -7.97 -0.85 -8.07
C MET A 200 -9.34 -0.33 -8.53
N ASP A 201 -10.22 -1.19 -9.05
CA ASP A 201 -11.60 -0.83 -9.41
C ASP A 201 -12.38 -0.35 -8.18
N VAL A 202 -12.18 -1.01 -7.04
CA VAL A 202 -12.77 -0.64 -5.76
C VAL A 202 -12.19 0.68 -5.23
N VAL A 203 -10.87 0.88 -5.30
CA VAL A 203 -10.21 2.15 -4.93
C VAL A 203 -10.69 3.30 -5.81
N ALA A 204 -10.87 3.07 -7.12
CA ALA A 204 -11.42 4.05 -8.05
C ALA A 204 -12.86 4.46 -7.72
N SER A 205 -13.66 3.51 -7.21
CA SER A 205 -15.04 3.78 -6.81
C SER A 205 -15.16 4.61 -5.52
N CYS A 206 -14.09 4.65 -4.72
CA CYS A 206 -14.04 5.40 -3.46
C CYS A 206 -13.56 6.83 -3.72
N GLY A 207 -14.49 7.76 -3.90
CA GLY A 207 -14.18 9.18 -4.16
C GLY A 207 -13.34 9.88 -3.09
N GLN A 208 -13.09 9.26 -1.94
CA GLN A 208 -12.26 9.82 -0.85
C GLN A 208 -10.77 9.47 -0.99
N GLN A 209 -10.38 8.37 -1.67
CA GLN A 209 -8.97 7.99 -1.86
C GLN A 209 -8.54 7.78 -3.33
N SER A 210 -9.15 8.51 -4.28
CA SER A 210 -8.77 8.46 -5.70
C SER A 210 -7.30 8.83 -6.00
N TRP A 211 -6.55 9.36 -5.02
CA TRP A 211 -5.14 9.76 -5.15
C TRP A 211 -4.19 8.58 -5.35
N HIS A 212 -4.48 7.40 -4.78
CA HIS A 212 -3.69 6.22 -5.08
C HIS A 212 -3.72 5.87 -6.58
N LEU A 213 -4.87 6.07 -7.22
CA LEU A 213 -5.04 5.80 -8.64
C LEU A 213 -4.35 6.86 -9.51
N ALA A 214 -4.39 8.11 -9.06
CA ALA A 214 -3.66 9.21 -9.69
C ALA A 214 -2.14 8.98 -9.61
N ASP A 215 -1.61 8.54 -8.47
CA ASP A 215 -0.20 8.19 -8.34
C ASP A 215 0.18 7.12 -9.39
N LEU A 216 -0.63 6.06 -9.53
CA LEU A 216 -0.38 5.03 -10.55
C LEU A 216 -0.39 5.62 -11.96
N LEU A 217 -1.35 6.50 -12.28
CA LEU A 217 -1.48 7.12 -13.59
C LEU A 217 -0.31 8.07 -13.92
N PHE A 218 0.09 8.94 -12.99
CA PHE A 218 1.04 10.02 -13.25
C PHE A 218 2.49 9.62 -13.01
N LEU A 219 2.73 8.64 -12.12
CA LEU A 219 4.09 8.28 -11.72
C LEU A 219 4.53 6.95 -12.32
N HIS A 220 3.63 6.07 -12.76
CA HIS A 220 4.06 4.84 -13.44
C HIS A 220 4.40 5.12 -14.89
N PRO A 221 5.67 4.96 -15.31
CA PRO A 221 6.08 5.40 -16.65
C PRO A 221 5.83 4.35 -17.74
N LYS A 222 5.55 3.10 -17.36
CA LYS A 222 5.37 2.00 -18.30
C LYS A 222 3.90 1.64 -18.49
N PRO A 223 3.51 1.20 -19.69
CA PRO A 223 2.18 0.70 -19.87
C PRO A 223 1.99 -0.62 -19.10
N GLY A 224 0.79 -0.80 -18.55
CA GLY A 224 0.41 -2.03 -17.86
C GLY A 224 -0.89 -2.63 -18.40
N THR A 225 -1.64 -3.31 -17.54
CA THR A 225 -2.77 -4.16 -17.92
C THR A 225 -3.92 -3.41 -18.60
N LYS A 226 -4.17 -2.15 -18.21
CA LYS A 226 -5.17 -1.25 -18.85
C LYS A 226 -4.49 -0.07 -19.56
N SER A 227 -3.31 -0.28 -20.13
CA SER A 227 -2.44 0.74 -20.76
C SER A 227 -1.83 1.76 -19.80
N TRP A 228 -2.54 2.27 -18.80
CA TRP A 228 -1.99 3.20 -17.80
C TRP A 228 -1.87 2.58 -16.40
N GLN A 229 -2.73 1.61 -16.08
CA GLN A 229 -2.69 0.89 -14.81
C GLN A 229 -1.56 -0.16 -14.87
N PRO A 230 -0.57 -0.11 -13.97
CA PRO A 230 0.47 -1.14 -13.93
C PRO A 230 -0.09 -2.50 -13.54
N SER A 231 0.47 -3.55 -14.12
CA SER A 231 0.20 -4.94 -13.70
C SER A 231 0.74 -5.21 -12.30
N TRP A 232 0.21 -6.25 -11.64
CA TRP A 232 0.71 -6.67 -10.33
C TRP A 232 2.20 -7.03 -10.41
N LYS A 233 2.58 -7.74 -11.47
CA LYS A 233 3.98 -8.10 -11.71
C LYS A 233 4.90 -6.87 -11.81
N GLN A 234 4.47 -5.81 -12.48
CA GLN A 234 5.27 -4.58 -12.61
C GLN A 234 5.50 -3.93 -11.25
N VAL A 235 4.43 -3.70 -10.47
CA VAL A 235 4.55 -3.05 -9.16
C VAL A 235 5.30 -3.90 -8.13
N MET A 236 5.43 -5.21 -8.35
CA MET A 236 6.16 -6.09 -7.43
C MET A 236 7.61 -6.37 -7.82
N THR A 237 7.99 -6.19 -9.09
CA THR A 237 9.33 -6.57 -9.58
C THR A 237 10.17 -5.39 -10.06
N GLU A 238 9.55 -4.29 -10.45
CA GLU A 238 10.27 -3.13 -10.95
C GLU A 238 10.64 -2.15 -9.83
N LYS A 239 11.66 -1.34 -10.11
CA LYS A 239 11.99 -0.21 -9.24
C LYS A 239 10.84 0.79 -9.29
N LEU A 240 10.20 1.00 -8.13
CA LEU A 240 9.10 1.93 -8.02
C LEU A 240 9.59 3.38 -8.18
N PRO A 241 8.74 4.27 -8.73
CA PRO A 241 9.02 5.70 -8.75
C PRO A 241 9.41 6.20 -7.36
N PRO A 242 10.42 7.08 -7.24
CA PRO A 242 10.80 7.62 -5.95
C PRO A 242 9.62 8.35 -5.33
N ARG A 243 9.55 8.32 -3.99
CA ARG A 243 8.66 9.20 -3.23
C ARG A 243 8.98 10.62 -3.66
N LEU A 244 8.09 11.25 -4.41
CA LEU A 244 8.17 12.68 -4.67
C LEU A 244 7.93 13.37 -3.34
N ARG A 245 9.01 13.55 -2.56
CA ARG A 245 8.99 14.45 -1.40
C ARG A 245 8.72 15.82 -1.97
N SER A 246 7.48 16.27 -1.92
CA SER A 246 7.14 17.65 -2.20
C SER A 246 7.54 18.12 -3.61
N LEU A 247 6.93 17.58 -4.68
CA LEU A 247 6.16 18.58 -5.43
C LEU A 247 5.07 18.98 -4.45
N ASP A 248 4.79 20.26 -4.26
CA ASP A 248 3.59 20.72 -3.56
C ASP A 248 2.38 19.95 -4.10
N THR A 249 2.05 18.73 -3.65
CA THR A 249 1.02 17.84 -4.24
C THR A 249 -0.27 17.90 -3.44
N HIS A 250 -0.29 18.75 -2.41
CA HIS A 250 -1.45 19.59 -2.12
C HIS A 250 -1.61 20.75 -3.10
N SER A 251 -0.86 20.77 -4.19
CA SER A 251 -1.29 21.56 -5.33
C SER A 251 -2.68 21.08 -5.72
N ASN A 252 -3.59 22.04 -5.74
CA ASN A 252 -4.95 21.88 -6.19
C ASN A 252 -5.06 21.06 -7.49
N TRP A 253 -4.04 21.05 -8.37
CA TRP A 253 -4.10 20.39 -9.68
C TRP A 253 -4.26 18.86 -9.64
N THR A 254 -3.51 18.15 -8.79
CA THR A 254 -3.66 16.69 -8.65
C THR A 254 -5.04 16.37 -8.09
N LEU A 255 -5.47 17.13 -7.07
CA LEU A 255 -6.81 17.06 -6.46
C LEU A 255 -7.95 17.40 -7.45
N GLN A 256 -7.74 18.32 -8.40
CA GLN A 256 -8.77 18.79 -9.34
C GLN A 256 -9.09 17.74 -10.41
N LEU A 257 -8.08 17.04 -10.95
CA LEU A 257 -8.29 15.89 -11.83
C LEU A 257 -8.91 14.71 -11.07
N LEU A 258 -8.57 14.59 -9.78
CA LEU A 258 -9.00 13.54 -8.84
C LEU A 258 -10.49 13.53 -8.55
N ILE A 259 -11.10 14.70 -8.34
CA ILE A 259 -12.48 14.82 -7.81
C ILE A 259 -13.52 14.43 -8.86
N CYS A 260 -13.21 14.53 -10.16
CA CYS A 260 -14.24 14.41 -11.18
C CYS A 260 -14.26 13.09 -11.96
N ASN A 261 -13.14 12.37 -12.22
CA ASN A 261 -13.13 11.53 -13.43
C ASN A 261 -12.29 10.24 -13.51
N VAL A 262 -11.61 9.78 -12.46
CA VAL A 262 -10.82 8.53 -12.60
C VAL A 262 -11.72 7.30 -12.41
N ARG A 263 -12.41 6.89 -13.48
CA ARG A 263 -12.98 5.54 -13.58
C ARG A 263 -12.00 4.64 -14.32
N THR A 264 -11.97 3.36 -13.94
CA THR A 264 -10.97 2.41 -14.48
C THR A 264 -11.20 2.04 -15.94
N ASP A 265 -12.31 2.48 -16.54
CA ASP A 265 -12.71 2.24 -17.92
C ASP A 265 -12.68 3.51 -18.81
N THR A 266 -12.76 4.72 -18.24
CA THR A 266 -12.75 5.98 -19.01
C THR A 266 -12.09 7.12 -18.24
N PHE A 267 -10.92 7.56 -18.70
CA PHE A 267 -10.33 8.84 -18.33
C PHE A 267 -10.66 9.85 -19.43
N ASN A 268 -11.83 10.50 -19.43
CA ASN A 268 -12.09 11.48 -20.49
C ASN A 268 -13.11 12.57 -20.19
N HIS A 269 -12.70 13.54 -19.36
CA HIS A 269 -13.30 14.89 -19.37
C HIS A 269 -12.24 16.00 -19.22
N GLY A 270 -10.97 15.71 -19.50
CA GLY A 270 -9.90 16.71 -19.51
C GLY A 270 -9.82 17.46 -20.85
N TYR A 271 -9.17 18.62 -20.87
CA TYR A 271 -8.87 19.31 -22.13
C TYR A 271 -7.84 18.48 -22.93
N ILE A 272 -8.19 18.17 -24.17
CA ILE A 272 -7.32 17.47 -25.11
C ILE A 272 -6.71 18.51 -26.03
N ILE A 273 -5.38 18.55 -26.10
CA ILE A 273 -4.68 19.33 -27.12
C ILE A 273 -4.64 18.49 -28.39
N GLU A 274 -5.43 18.88 -29.40
CA GLU A 274 -5.60 18.11 -30.65
C GLU A 274 -4.31 17.94 -31.45
N SER A 275 -3.39 18.93 -31.39
CA SER A 275 -2.14 18.90 -32.15
C SER A 275 -0.99 19.50 -31.34
N ALA A 276 -0.09 18.65 -30.90
CA ALA A 276 1.11 19.07 -30.20
C ALA A 276 2.26 18.08 -30.43
N LEU A 277 3.50 18.60 -30.46
CA LEU A 277 4.71 17.82 -30.69
C LEU A 277 5.62 17.83 -29.46
N VAL A 278 5.90 16.66 -28.90
CA VAL A 278 6.89 16.43 -27.86
C VAL A 278 8.15 15.91 -28.55
N GLN A 279 9.29 16.56 -28.28
CA GLN A 279 10.58 16.23 -28.84
C GLN A 279 11.62 16.07 -27.74
N GLY A 280 12.65 15.24 -27.98
CA GLY A 280 13.78 15.08 -27.07
C GLY A 280 13.56 14.09 -25.92
N LEU A 281 12.43 13.36 -25.92
CA LEU A 281 12.13 12.29 -24.97
C LEU A 281 12.08 10.90 -25.63
N SER A 282 12.39 10.81 -26.93
CA SER A 282 12.31 9.58 -27.72
C SER A 282 13.48 8.61 -27.45
N ASP A 283 14.64 9.13 -27.03
CA ASP A 283 15.82 8.33 -26.69
C ASP A 283 15.99 8.33 -25.17
N GLY A 284 15.78 7.18 -24.53
CA GLY A 284 16.00 7.06 -23.09
C GLY A 284 17.49 7.11 -22.76
N ASP A 285 17.92 8.09 -21.96
CA ASP A 285 19.31 8.15 -21.49
C ASP A 285 19.47 7.36 -20.19
N SER A 286 20.17 6.23 -20.27
CA SER A 286 20.44 5.36 -19.12
C SER A 286 21.31 5.99 -18.03
N GLN A 287 21.94 7.15 -18.26
CA GLN A 287 22.86 7.81 -17.32
C GLN A 287 22.19 8.91 -16.48
N GLU A 288 21.07 9.50 -16.92
CA GLU A 288 20.42 10.63 -16.24
C GLU A 288 19.16 10.19 -15.45
N GLN A 289 18.80 10.92 -14.39
CA GLN A 289 17.55 10.68 -13.65
C GLN A 289 16.33 11.37 -14.28
N GLU A 290 16.59 12.37 -15.11
CA GLU A 290 15.58 13.21 -15.75
C GLU A 290 15.85 13.22 -17.26
N GLN A 291 14.80 13.30 -18.06
CA GLN A 291 14.90 13.56 -19.50
C GLN A 291 14.41 14.96 -19.79
N HIS A 292 15.14 15.70 -20.62
CA HIS A 292 14.79 17.06 -21.01
C HIS A 292 14.27 17.09 -22.44
N GLY A 293 13.05 17.59 -22.59
CA GLY A 293 12.38 17.68 -23.87
C GLY A 293 11.89 19.08 -24.19
N LYS A 294 11.23 19.19 -25.34
CA LYS A 294 10.50 20.38 -25.77
C LYS A 294 9.07 19.99 -26.10
N PHE A 295 8.13 20.79 -25.60
CA PHE A 295 6.73 20.74 -25.94
C PHE A 295 6.42 21.86 -26.92
N VAL A 296 5.97 21.51 -28.12
CA VAL A 296 5.68 22.45 -29.20
C VAL A 296 4.19 22.39 -29.53
N VAL A 297 3.49 23.50 -29.42
CA VAL A 297 2.05 23.61 -29.70
C VAL A 297 1.78 24.81 -30.59
N LYS A 298 0.76 24.72 -31.43
CA LYS A 298 0.35 25.80 -32.32
C LYS A 298 -1.00 26.35 -31.84
N ASP A 299 -1.10 27.66 -31.69
CA ASP A 299 -2.36 28.32 -31.32
C ASP A 299 -3.28 28.53 -32.53
N ASP A 300 -4.49 29.03 -32.27
CA ASP A 300 -5.51 29.30 -33.30
C ASP A 300 -5.07 30.38 -34.31
N ALA A 301 -4.16 31.28 -33.91
CA ALA A 301 -3.57 32.28 -34.79
C ALA A 301 -2.43 31.69 -35.66
N GLY A 302 -2.06 30.44 -35.41
CA GLY A 302 -1.01 29.71 -36.09
C GLY A 302 0.40 29.99 -35.57
N THR A 303 0.52 30.67 -34.43
CA THR A 303 1.80 30.92 -33.76
C THR A 303 2.26 29.64 -33.08
N VAL A 304 3.54 29.31 -33.25
CA VAL A 304 4.16 28.16 -32.62
C VAL A 304 4.75 28.57 -31.28
N HIS A 305 4.29 27.93 -30.21
CA HIS A 305 4.79 28.09 -28.85
C HIS A 305 5.67 26.89 -28.49
N THR A 306 6.80 27.14 -27.82
CA THR A 306 7.73 26.09 -27.40
C THR A 306 8.03 26.22 -25.92
N PHE A 307 7.78 25.16 -25.17
CA PHE A 307 8.01 25.06 -23.74
C PHE A 307 9.07 24.01 -23.47
N LYS A 308 9.89 24.23 -22.44
CA LYS A 308 10.81 23.21 -21.93
C LYS A 308 10.01 22.27 -21.04
N ILE A 309 10.22 20.97 -21.20
CA ILE A 309 9.58 19.94 -20.36
C ILE A 309 10.62 19.02 -19.76
N VAL A 310 10.26 18.39 -18.65
CA VAL A 310 11.08 17.43 -17.92
C VAL A 310 10.25 16.17 -17.68
N ALA A 311 10.80 15.00 -17.96
CA ALA A 311 10.22 13.72 -17.58
C ALA A 311 11.13 13.04 -16.54
N TYR A 312 10.55 12.65 -15.40
CA TYR A 312 11.27 12.02 -14.28
C TYR A 312 11.39 10.49 -14.45
N HIS A 313 11.37 10.00 -15.69
CA HIS A 313 11.45 8.58 -16.01
C HIS A 313 12.29 8.35 -17.26
N GLN A 314 12.84 7.14 -17.38
CA GLN A 314 13.67 6.77 -18.53
C GLN A 314 12.94 6.02 -19.65
N CYS A 315 11.62 5.88 -19.54
CA CYS A 315 10.83 5.27 -20.61
C CYS A 315 10.79 6.23 -21.81
N PRO A 316 11.17 5.76 -23.02
CA PRO A 316 11.13 6.59 -24.21
C PRO A 316 9.67 6.96 -24.50
N ILE A 317 9.44 8.21 -24.88
CA ILE A 317 8.16 8.73 -25.35
C ILE A 317 8.30 9.01 -26.84
N PRO A 318 7.89 8.08 -27.72
CA PRO A 318 7.97 8.30 -29.15
C PRO A 318 7.12 9.50 -29.58
N ASP A 319 7.66 10.30 -30.49
CA ASP A 319 6.96 11.40 -31.13
C ASP A 319 5.59 10.93 -31.67
N GLY A 320 4.52 11.64 -31.32
CA GLY A 320 3.14 11.31 -31.74
C GLY A 320 2.47 10.14 -31.00
N SER A 321 3.13 9.51 -30.02
CA SER A 321 2.58 8.38 -29.25
C SER A 321 2.15 8.76 -27.83
N TYR A 322 1.62 9.97 -27.63
CA TYR A 322 1.19 10.48 -26.32
C TYR A 322 -0.14 11.24 -26.41
N THR A 323 -0.82 11.31 -25.27
CA THR A 323 -1.98 12.19 -25.06
C THR A 323 -1.63 13.15 -23.93
N LEU A 324 -1.87 14.44 -24.14
CA LEU A 324 -1.63 15.47 -23.13
C LEU A 324 -2.91 15.77 -22.38
N LEU A 325 -2.82 15.72 -21.06
CA LEU A 325 -3.93 15.96 -20.15
C LEU A 325 -3.67 17.30 -19.44
N GLY A 326 -4.56 18.26 -19.66
CA GLY A 326 -4.54 19.56 -18.97
C GLY A 326 -5.63 19.68 -17.90
N THR A 327 -5.45 20.60 -16.96
CA THR A 327 -6.46 21.00 -15.95
C THR A 327 -6.79 22.48 -16.13
N GLU A 328 -7.96 22.93 -15.69
CA GLU A 328 -8.24 24.36 -15.60
C GLU A 328 -7.31 25.01 -14.57
N SER A 329 -6.67 26.12 -14.95
CA SER A 329 -6.08 27.04 -13.99
C SER A 329 -7.20 27.92 -13.45
N TRP A 330 -7.43 27.90 -12.14
CA TRP A 330 -8.18 28.99 -11.52
C TRP A 330 -7.30 30.23 -11.60
N ASP A 331 -7.66 31.17 -12.47
CA ASP A 331 -7.22 32.54 -12.31
C ASP A 331 -7.76 33.00 -10.95
N SER A 332 -6.88 33.06 -9.94
CA SER A 332 -7.12 33.87 -8.78
C SER A 332 -7.14 35.31 -9.28
N GLY A 333 -8.32 35.78 -9.67
CA GLY A 333 -8.59 37.16 -10.03
C GLY A 333 -8.35 38.05 -8.82
N ASP A 334 -7.08 38.35 -8.55
CA ASP A 334 -6.72 39.56 -7.84
C ASP A 334 -6.98 40.73 -8.81
N GLU A 335 -8.21 41.25 -8.74
CA GLU A 335 -8.49 42.62 -9.17
C GLU A 335 -7.63 43.56 -8.29
N ALA A 336 -6.44 43.88 -8.76
CA ALA A 336 -5.62 44.97 -8.24
C ALA A 336 -5.13 45.82 -9.42
N GLY A 337 -5.77 46.96 -9.67
CA GLY A 337 -5.23 47.91 -10.63
C GLY A 337 -6.09 49.10 -11.06
N ASN A 338 -6.53 49.93 -10.10
CA ASN A 338 -6.58 51.41 -10.14
C ASN A 338 -6.94 52.19 -11.43
N GLY A 339 -7.87 53.15 -11.26
CA GLY A 339 -8.04 54.27 -12.19
C GLY A 339 -8.83 55.46 -11.61
N HIS A 340 -8.10 56.37 -10.95
CA HIS A 340 -8.36 57.79 -10.69
C HIS A 340 -9.75 58.41 -10.94
N SER A 341 -10.36 58.95 -9.87
CA SER A 341 -10.65 60.39 -9.65
C SER A 341 -11.14 60.61 -8.22
#